data_AF-A0A8H9LM86-F1
#
_entry.id   AF-A0A8H9LM86-F1
#
_cell.length_a   1.000
_cell.length_b   1.000
_cell.length_c   1.000
_cell.angle_alpha   90.00
_cell.angle_beta   90.00
_cell.angle_gamma   90.00
#
_symmetry.space_group_name_H-M   'P 1'
#
loop_
_entity.id
_entity.type
_entity.pdbx_description
1 polymer ?
#
loop_
_entity_poly.entity_id
_entity_poly.type
_entity_poly.pdbx_seq_one_letter_code
_entity_poly.pdbx_strand_id
1 'polypeptide(L)'
;MGLMAQVPVTTPTAGADGDAGQARELDALLESHRTELTGYCYRVLGSAFEAEDAVQDTFVRAWRAYDRFEGRSSLRSWLYRIATNVCMDALNAGNRRARPVDLTPATPLAQAALNPRPDNTWLEPVPDARVLPAHSDPAQTAVARESVRLAFVAALQHLPPKQRAVLILREVLAWRAAEVAELLETTTASVNSALQRARATLAEHAGTERSDTADPLDAEQQKLLDRYVAAFEGYDMTALTALLHEDAVMTMPPFDLWLAGTADITGFMTTIGAACANSRLLPTVANGAPAFAHYKPREDGEPGFVPWAVQVLDLSEGRITGLHCFLDTPKWFPLFGLAPALDAEGRPVGGDEAPELPSPVERARRIIEAERAAGA
;
A
#
# COMPACT_ATOMS: atom_id res chain seq x y z
N MET A 1 -12.84 35.94 12.20
CA MET A 1 -12.41 36.29 13.56
C MET A 1 -12.24 34.97 14.32
N GLY A 2 -11.02 34.46 14.38
CA GLY A 2 -10.69 33.13 14.89
C GLY A 2 -9.17 33.01 14.92
N LEU A 3 -8.59 33.41 16.04
CA LEU A 3 -7.17 33.62 16.28
C LEU A 3 -6.47 32.25 16.36
N MET A 4 -5.67 31.87 15.37
CA MET A 4 -4.71 30.77 15.54
C MET A 4 -3.60 31.27 16.46
N ALA A 5 -3.55 30.74 17.67
CA ALA A 5 -2.51 31.03 18.63
C ALA A 5 -1.17 30.47 18.12
N GLN A 6 -0.22 31.36 17.88
CA GLN A 6 1.19 31.03 17.74
C GLN A 6 1.69 30.46 19.08
N VAL A 7 2.15 29.22 19.09
CA VAL A 7 2.87 28.66 20.24
C VAL A 7 4.27 29.28 20.24
N PRO A 8 4.69 29.94 21.33
CA PRO A 8 6.02 30.53 21.40
C PRO A 8 7.07 29.44 21.61
N VAL A 9 8.14 29.46 20.82
CA VAL A 9 9.36 28.70 21.10
C VAL A 9 10.08 29.38 22.26
N THR A 10 9.75 29.00 23.48
CA THR A 10 10.54 29.35 24.67
C THR A 10 11.47 28.19 24.98
N THR A 11 12.77 28.39 24.80
CA THR A 11 13.82 27.46 25.24
C THR A 11 13.88 27.47 26.78
N PRO A 12 13.54 26.38 27.49
CA PRO A 12 13.80 26.27 28.91
C PRO A 12 15.19 25.68 29.13
N THR A 13 15.93 26.19 30.10
CA THR A 13 17.22 25.65 30.54
C THR A 13 17.03 24.19 30.98
N ALA A 14 17.55 23.24 30.20
CA ALA A 14 17.26 21.81 30.35
C ALA A 14 18.16 21.13 31.41
N GLY A 15 17.54 20.49 32.40
CA GLY A 15 18.11 19.33 33.09
C GLY A 15 17.83 18.04 32.31
N ALA A 16 18.43 16.91 32.69
CA ALA A 16 18.28 15.63 31.98
C ALA A 16 16.81 15.18 31.76
N ASP A 17 15.90 15.52 32.69
CA ASP A 17 14.46 15.25 32.56
C ASP A 17 13.76 16.13 31.51
N GLY A 18 14.28 17.34 31.24
CA GLY A 18 13.75 18.28 30.25
C GLY A 18 14.11 17.88 28.81
N ASP A 19 15.32 17.35 28.61
CA ASP A 19 15.79 16.83 27.32
C ASP A 19 14.99 15.59 26.89
N ALA A 20 14.76 14.67 27.84
CA ALA A 20 13.90 13.50 27.62
C ALA A 20 12.42 13.86 27.37
N GLY A 21 11.95 15.02 27.86
CA GLY A 21 10.62 15.56 27.57
C GLY A 21 10.49 16.10 26.15
N GLN A 22 11.47 16.90 25.71
CA GLN A 22 11.51 17.46 24.35
C GLN A 22 11.69 16.38 23.28
N ALA A 23 12.52 15.36 23.54
CA ALA A 23 12.68 14.23 22.63
C ALA A 23 11.36 13.48 22.43
N ARG A 24 10.58 13.25 23.50
CA ARG A 24 9.27 12.60 23.40
C ARG A 24 8.22 13.45 22.67
N GLU A 25 8.29 14.77 22.81
CA GLU A 25 7.43 15.69 22.08
C GLU A 25 7.74 15.68 20.57
N LEU A 26 9.03 15.71 20.22
CA LEU A 26 9.47 15.53 18.84
C LEU A 26 9.03 14.16 18.29
N ASP A 27 9.15 13.10 19.10
CA ASP A 27 8.78 11.75 18.68
C ASP A 27 7.29 11.70 18.28
N ALA A 28 6.41 12.24 19.14
CA ALA A 28 4.98 12.33 18.88
C ALA A 28 4.65 13.18 17.65
N LEU A 29 5.38 14.29 17.46
CA LEU A 29 5.19 15.17 16.32
C LEU A 29 5.57 14.49 14.99
N LEU A 30 6.69 13.77 14.94
CA LEU A 30 7.08 12.99 13.76
C LEU A 30 6.13 11.82 13.50
N GLU A 31 5.72 11.09 14.54
CA GLU A 31 4.83 9.93 14.40
C GLU A 31 3.45 10.35 13.85
N SER A 32 2.99 11.57 14.16
CA SER A 32 1.75 12.12 13.60
C SER A 32 1.76 12.24 12.06
N HIS A 33 2.95 12.27 11.44
CA HIS A 33 3.13 12.33 9.99
C HIS A 33 3.38 10.95 9.35
N ARG A 34 3.46 9.87 10.14
CA ARG A 34 3.86 8.54 9.64
C ARG A 34 2.94 8.04 8.53
N THR A 35 1.63 7.96 8.76
CA THR A 35 0.69 7.40 7.78
C THR A 35 0.69 8.19 6.47
N GLU A 36 0.73 9.52 6.52
CA GLU A 36 0.76 10.34 5.29
C GLU A 36 2.08 10.20 4.52
N LEU A 37 3.21 10.07 5.22
CA LEU A 37 4.51 9.84 4.61
C LEU A 37 4.63 8.43 4.06
N THR A 38 4.12 7.41 4.76
CA THR A 38 4.10 6.02 4.27
C THR A 38 3.25 5.93 3.01
N GLY A 39 2.09 6.57 2.97
CA GLY A 39 1.29 6.67 1.75
C GLY A 39 2.01 7.38 0.61
N TYR A 40 2.75 8.44 0.88
CA TYR A 40 3.56 9.13 -0.13
C TYR A 40 4.67 8.21 -0.68
N CYS A 41 5.49 7.64 0.19
CA CYS A 41 6.57 6.73 -0.18
C CYS A 41 6.03 5.50 -0.93
N TYR A 42 4.89 4.96 -0.53
CA TYR A 42 4.24 3.83 -1.21
C TYR A 42 3.86 4.18 -2.66
N ARG A 43 3.24 5.33 -2.90
CA ARG A 43 2.89 5.79 -4.26
C ARG A 43 4.15 6.04 -5.10
N VAL A 44 5.25 6.43 -4.47
CA VAL A 44 6.54 6.64 -5.17
C VAL A 44 7.23 5.31 -5.48
N LEU A 45 7.26 4.35 -4.55
CA LEU A 45 8.10 3.15 -4.64
C LEU A 45 7.35 1.90 -5.12
N GLY A 46 6.06 1.78 -4.82
CA GLY A 46 5.23 0.63 -5.17
C GLY A 46 5.42 -0.61 -4.28
N SER A 47 6.16 -0.49 -3.17
CA SER A 47 6.37 -1.52 -2.16
C SER A 47 5.96 -1.02 -0.78
N ALA A 48 5.25 -1.86 -0.02
CA ALA A 48 4.83 -1.54 1.33
C ALA A 48 6.05 -1.48 2.28
N PHE A 49 6.97 -2.43 2.13
CA PHE A 49 8.18 -2.51 2.96
C PHE A 49 9.18 -1.40 2.63
N GLU A 50 9.47 -1.16 1.34
CA GLU A 50 10.36 -0.06 0.95
C GLU A 50 9.79 1.31 1.37
N ALA A 51 8.45 1.45 1.40
CA ALA A 51 7.82 2.66 1.91
C ALA A 51 8.00 2.83 3.42
N GLU A 52 7.87 1.76 4.22
CA GLU A 52 8.14 1.81 5.65
C GLU A 52 9.62 2.11 5.95
N ASP A 53 10.54 1.50 5.21
CA ASP A 53 11.98 1.77 5.30
C ASP A 53 12.31 3.21 4.93
N ALA A 54 11.72 3.74 3.85
CA ALA A 54 11.91 5.13 3.44
C ALA A 54 11.41 6.12 4.52
N VAL A 55 10.30 5.80 5.20
CA VAL A 55 9.80 6.61 6.33
C VAL A 55 10.73 6.50 7.53
N GLN A 56 11.24 5.31 7.84
CA GLN A 56 12.25 5.12 8.89
C GLN A 56 13.47 6.00 8.65
N ASP A 57 14.04 5.94 7.44
CA ASP A 57 15.19 6.75 7.04
C ASP A 57 14.88 8.25 7.08
N THR A 58 13.66 8.63 6.69
CA THR A 58 13.18 10.01 6.79
C THR A 58 13.21 10.50 8.23
N PHE A 59 12.68 9.71 9.17
CA PHE A 59 12.67 10.08 10.59
C PHE A 59 14.06 10.08 11.22
N VAL A 60 14.95 9.15 10.85
CA VAL A 60 16.37 9.19 11.28
C VAL A 60 17.03 10.48 10.81
N ARG A 61 16.87 10.84 9.52
CA ARG A 61 17.43 12.08 8.96
C ARG A 61 16.81 13.33 9.60
N ALA A 62 15.49 13.31 9.85
CA ALA A 62 14.77 14.39 10.50
C ALA A 62 15.28 14.60 11.93
N TRP A 63 15.33 13.55 12.75
CA TRP A 63 15.79 13.63 14.13
C TRP A 63 17.22 14.18 14.22
N ARG A 64 18.15 13.71 13.36
CA ARG A 64 19.54 14.22 13.28
C ARG A 64 19.65 15.69 12.84
N ALA A 65 18.64 16.22 12.15
CA ALA A 65 18.66 17.56 11.58
C ALA A 65 17.72 18.53 12.30
N TYR A 66 16.95 18.07 13.29
CA TYR A 66 15.91 18.85 13.95
C TYR A 66 16.47 20.09 14.65
N ASP A 67 17.60 19.98 15.33
CA ASP A 67 18.27 21.12 15.99
C ASP A 67 18.68 22.24 15.02
N ARG A 68 18.82 21.93 13.72
CA ARG A 68 19.15 22.88 12.66
C ARG A 68 17.91 23.34 11.87
N PHE A 69 16.72 22.86 12.23
CA PHE A 69 15.49 23.24 11.57
C PHE A 69 15.06 24.64 12.06
N GLU A 70 15.34 25.64 11.23
CA GLU A 70 15.06 27.05 11.57
C GLU A 70 13.58 27.46 11.45
N GLY A 71 12.66 26.53 11.17
CA GLY A 71 11.22 26.83 11.06
C GLY A 71 10.83 27.74 9.89
N ARG A 72 11.69 27.90 8.86
CA ARG A 72 11.40 28.72 7.67
C ARG A 72 10.30 28.12 6.76
N SER A 73 10.04 26.82 6.90
CA SER A 73 8.93 26.11 6.28
C SER A 73 8.15 25.33 7.34
N SER A 74 6.97 24.79 7.00
CA SER A 74 6.27 23.91 7.93
C SER A 74 7.05 22.60 8.15
N LEU A 75 6.92 21.98 9.32
CA LEU A 75 7.55 20.68 9.58
C LEU A 75 7.14 19.64 8.54
N ARG A 76 5.83 19.60 8.23
CA ARG A 76 5.28 18.75 7.18
C ARG A 76 6.03 18.92 5.87
N SER A 77 6.17 20.17 5.40
CA SER A 77 6.89 20.47 4.15
C SER A 77 8.35 20.00 4.18
N TRP A 78 9.01 20.17 5.33
CA TRP A 78 10.38 19.74 5.54
C TRP A 78 10.55 18.22 5.53
N LEU A 79 9.63 17.47 6.15
CA LEU A 79 9.60 16.01 6.15
C LEU A 79 9.39 15.44 4.75
N TYR A 80 8.43 15.97 3.99
CA TYR A 80 8.19 15.56 2.62
C TYR A 80 9.40 15.79 1.71
N ARG A 81 10.17 16.86 1.93
CA ARG A 81 11.43 17.10 1.21
C ARG A 81 12.45 15.99 1.51
N ILE A 82 12.62 15.63 2.79
CA ILE A 82 13.52 14.54 3.20
C ILE A 82 13.04 13.22 2.58
N ALA A 83 11.76 12.87 2.74
CA ALA A 83 11.18 11.64 2.21
C ALA A 83 11.30 11.54 0.69
N THR A 84 11.12 12.65 -0.02
CA THR A 84 11.31 12.68 -1.47
C THR A 84 12.73 12.33 -1.84
N ASN A 85 13.73 12.93 -1.19
CA ASN A 85 15.14 12.61 -1.45
C ASN A 85 15.45 11.14 -1.14
N VAL A 86 14.96 10.61 -0.02
CA VAL A 86 15.10 9.19 0.33
C VAL A 86 14.50 8.28 -0.75
N CYS A 87 13.30 8.58 -1.25
CA CYS A 87 12.68 7.79 -2.31
C CYS A 87 13.45 7.90 -3.64
N MET A 88 13.97 9.08 -3.98
CA MET A 88 14.78 9.25 -5.20
C MET A 88 16.08 8.45 -5.12
N ASP A 89 16.73 8.43 -3.96
CA ASP A 89 17.93 7.62 -3.70
C ASP A 89 17.61 6.13 -3.88
N ALA A 90 16.48 5.66 -3.33
CA ALA A 90 16.03 4.27 -3.46
C ALA A 90 15.70 3.89 -4.91
N LEU A 91 15.04 4.76 -5.67
CA LEU A 91 14.71 4.52 -7.08
C LEU A 91 15.95 4.45 -7.98
N ASN A 92 17.02 5.17 -7.64
CA ASN A 92 18.29 5.08 -8.38
C ASN A 92 19.02 3.74 -8.15
N ALA A 93 18.68 3.02 -7.08
CA ALA A 93 19.30 1.74 -6.71
C ALA A 93 18.52 0.50 -7.19
N GLY A 94 17.30 0.68 -7.72
CA GLY A 94 16.34 -0.42 -7.95
C GLY A 94 15.74 -0.50 -9.37
N ASN A 95 14.88 -1.51 -9.56
CA ASN A 95 14.11 -1.75 -10.79
C ASN A 95 12.68 -1.19 -10.68
N ARG A 96 12.06 -0.90 -11.83
CA ARG A 96 10.64 -0.50 -11.92
C ARG A 96 9.72 -1.66 -11.52
N ARG A 97 8.83 -1.44 -10.55
CA ARG A 97 7.77 -2.39 -10.17
C ARG A 97 6.57 -2.31 -11.13
N ALA A 98 5.85 -3.41 -11.26
CA ALA A 98 4.69 -3.54 -12.16
C ALA A 98 3.69 -4.58 -11.64
N ARG A 99 2.53 -4.73 -12.27
CA ARG A 99 1.66 -5.91 -12.09
C ARG A 99 1.96 -6.93 -13.20
N PRO A 100 1.59 -8.22 -13.03
CA PRO A 100 1.75 -9.22 -14.09
C PRO A 100 1.15 -8.80 -15.44
N VAL A 101 -0.06 -8.21 -15.41
CA VAL A 101 -0.77 -7.70 -16.59
C VAL A 101 -0.01 -6.60 -17.34
N ASP A 102 0.90 -5.89 -16.69
CA ASP A 102 1.66 -4.78 -17.29
C ASP A 102 2.96 -5.25 -17.97
N LEU A 103 3.41 -6.49 -17.75
CA LEU A 103 4.72 -6.99 -18.20
C LEU A 103 4.64 -8.02 -19.34
N THR A 104 3.59 -8.84 -19.37
CA THR A 104 3.45 -9.96 -20.33
C THR A 104 2.02 -10.04 -20.87
N PRO A 105 1.79 -10.63 -22.05
CA PRO A 105 0.45 -11.02 -22.49
C PRO A 105 -0.19 -12.07 -21.58
N ALA A 106 -1.52 -12.18 -21.65
CA ALA A 106 -2.28 -13.18 -20.89
C ALA A 106 -1.75 -14.58 -21.18
N THR A 107 -1.62 -15.41 -20.14
CA THR A 107 -1.19 -16.79 -20.28
C THR A 107 -2.40 -17.66 -20.60
N PRO A 108 -2.48 -18.31 -21.78
CA PRO A 108 -3.53 -19.28 -22.03
C PRO A 108 -3.43 -20.40 -21.00
N LEU A 109 -4.56 -20.88 -20.48
CA LEU A 109 -4.56 -21.92 -19.43
C LEU A 109 -3.72 -23.15 -19.79
N ALA A 110 -3.72 -23.57 -21.06
CA ALA A 110 -2.93 -24.72 -21.54
C ALA A 110 -1.41 -24.55 -21.38
N GLN A 111 -0.93 -23.33 -21.17
CA GLN A 111 0.48 -22.97 -20.97
C GLN A 111 0.75 -22.47 -19.55
N ALA A 112 -0.22 -22.58 -18.64
CA ALA A 112 -0.08 -22.07 -17.29
C ALA A 112 1.06 -22.77 -16.55
N ALA A 113 2.07 -21.98 -16.19
CA ALA A 113 3.22 -22.41 -15.42
C ALA A 113 3.54 -21.35 -14.36
N LEU A 114 3.84 -21.81 -13.14
CA LEU A 114 4.19 -20.93 -12.03
C LEU A 114 5.69 -20.61 -12.07
N ASN A 115 6.06 -19.54 -12.79
CA ASN A 115 7.45 -19.07 -12.87
C ASN A 115 7.64 -17.86 -11.95
N PRO A 116 8.35 -18.01 -10.81
CA PRO A 116 8.53 -16.90 -9.89
C PRO A 116 9.47 -15.86 -10.49
N ARG A 117 9.17 -14.59 -10.24
CA ARG A 117 10.06 -13.45 -10.51
C ARG A 117 10.67 -12.94 -9.21
N PRO A 118 11.81 -12.22 -9.27
CA PRO A 118 12.40 -11.60 -8.08
C PRO A 118 11.40 -10.68 -7.36
N ASP A 119 11.45 -10.63 -6.03
CA ASP A 119 10.51 -9.88 -5.17
C ASP A 119 10.40 -8.38 -5.50
N ASN A 120 11.43 -7.80 -6.13
CA ASN A 120 11.44 -6.41 -6.57
C ASN A 120 10.75 -6.16 -7.91
N THR A 121 10.13 -7.18 -8.51
CA THR A 121 9.43 -7.07 -9.80
C THR A 121 8.01 -6.52 -9.63
N TRP A 122 7.32 -6.97 -8.57
CA TRP A 122 5.89 -6.75 -8.44
C TRP A 122 5.55 -5.58 -7.53
N LEU A 123 4.43 -4.92 -7.82
CA LEU A 123 3.77 -4.09 -6.81
C LEU A 123 3.35 -4.95 -5.63
N GLU A 124 3.47 -4.40 -4.43
CA GLU A 124 3.10 -5.08 -3.20
C GLU A 124 1.75 -4.57 -2.67
N PRO A 125 0.92 -5.45 -2.08
CA PRO A 125 -0.31 -5.04 -1.45
C PRO A 125 0.02 -4.28 -0.15
N VAL A 126 -0.82 -3.32 0.20
CA VAL A 126 -0.66 -2.55 1.44
C VAL A 126 -1.98 -2.42 2.19
N PRO A 127 -2.01 -2.63 3.52
CA PRO A 127 -3.21 -2.38 4.33
C PRO A 127 -3.55 -0.89 4.30
N ASP A 128 -4.83 -0.56 4.08
CA ASP A 128 -5.30 0.83 4.01
C ASP A 128 -4.86 1.67 5.22
N ALA A 129 -4.97 1.11 6.43
CA ALA A 129 -4.61 1.78 7.67
C ALA A 129 -3.14 2.24 7.75
N ARG A 130 -2.25 1.66 6.94
CA ARG A 130 -0.82 2.01 6.88
C ARG A 130 -0.54 3.22 5.98
N VAL A 131 -1.39 3.50 4.99
CA VAL A 131 -1.12 4.47 3.92
C VAL A 131 -2.19 5.54 3.75
N LEU A 132 -3.37 5.36 4.36
CA LEU A 132 -4.49 6.29 4.29
C LEU A 132 -4.73 6.92 5.66
N PRO A 133 -4.57 8.25 5.80
CA PRO A 133 -5.01 8.96 6.98
C PRO A 133 -6.51 8.80 7.20
N ALA A 134 -6.95 8.79 8.46
CA ALA A 134 -8.37 8.81 8.78
C ALA A 134 -8.96 10.19 8.41
N HIS A 135 -9.95 10.20 7.51
CA HIS A 135 -10.73 11.38 7.15
C HIS A 135 -12.14 11.28 7.75
N SER A 136 -12.67 12.39 8.26
CA SER A 136 -14.06 12.47 8.72
C SER A 136 -15.07 12.66 7.58
N ASP A 137 -14.59 13.06 6.40
CA ASP A 137 -15.37 13.28 5.19
C ASP A 137 -15.27 12.06 4.26
N PRO A 138 -16.38 11.32 4.01
CA PRO A 138 -16.39 10.15 3.14
C PRO A 138 -15.88 10.43 1.72
N ALA A 139 -16.14 11.63 1.18
CA ALA A 139 -15.67 11.98 -0.17
C ALA A 139 -14.14 12.07 -0.23
N GLN A 140 -13.51 12.57 0.84
CA GLN A 140 -12.04 12.62 0.93
C GLN A 140 -11.45 11.22 1.11
N THR A 141 -12.10 10.35 1.89
CA THR A 141 -11.67 8.95 2.04
C THR A 141 -11.71 8.21 0.71
N ALA A 142 -12.77 8.38 -0.08
CA ALA A 142 -12.90 7.77 -1.40
C ALA A 142 -11.76 8.20 -2.35
N VAL A 143 -11.46 9.51 -2.42
CA VAL A 143 -10.35 10.04 -3.22
C VAL A 143 -9.00 9.51 -2.73
N ALA A 144 -8.80 9.42 -1.41
CA ALA A 144 -7.58 8.89 -0.82
C ALA A 144 -7.37 7.42 -1.19
N ARG A 145 -8.43 6.59 -1.13
CA ARG A 145 -8.41 5.19 -1.56
C ARG A 145 -8.10 5.03 -3.04
N GLU A 146 -8.71 5.85 -3.91
CA GLU A 146 -8.41 5.85 -5.34
C GLU A 146 -6.91 5.98 -5.62
N SER A 147 -6.25 6.85 -4.86
CA SER A 147 -4.83 7.17 -5.05
C SER A 147 -3.86 6.07 -4.56
N VAL A 148 -4.35 4.98 -3.99
CA VAL A 148 -3.53 3.82 -3.57
C VAL A 148 -3.95 2.52 -4.27
N ARG A 149 -4.94 2.56 -5.17
CA ARG A 149 -5.33 1.39 -5.98
C ARG A 149 -4.15 0.84 -6.75
N LEU A 150 -4.08 -0.48 -6.87
CA LEU A 150 -2.96 -1.17 -7.53
C LEU A 150 -2.78 -0.67 -8.97
N ALA A 151 -3.87 -0.48 -9.74
CA ALA A 151 -3.83 0.06 -11.09
C ALA A 151 -3.25 1.49 -11.16
N PHE A 152 -3.68 2.37 -10.24
CA PHE A 152 -3.14 3.73 -10.18
C PHE A 152 -1.66 3.73 -9.82
N VAL A 153 -1.26 2.97 -8.80
CA VAL A 153 0.15 2.86 -8.38
C VAL A 153 1.01 2.23 -9.49
N ALA A 154 0.47 1.27 -10.25
CA ALA A 154 1.13 0.70 -11.43
C ALA A 154 1.37 1.76 -12.50
N ALA A 155 0.33 2.54 -12.83
CA ALA A 155 0.45 3.62 -13.81
C ALA A 155 1.50 4.66 -13.39
N LEU A 156 1.61 4.97 -12.09
CA LEU A 156 2.69 5.83 -11.57
C LEU A 156 4.09 5.25 -11.84
N GLN A 157 4.25 3.92 -11.90
CA GLN A 157 5.55 3.30 -12.14
C GLN A 157 6.10 3.56 -13.56
N HIS A 158 5.23 3.92 -14.51
CA HIS A 158 5.65 4.32 -15.86
C HIS A 158 6.26 5.73 -15.93
N LEU A 159 6.03 6.55 -14.90
CA LEU A 159 6.54 7.92 -14.83
C LEU A 159 8.02 7.94 -14.41
N PRO A 160 8.86 8.81 -15.01
CA PRO A 160 10.16 9.15 -14.46
C PRO A 160 10.04 9.65 -13.01
N PRO A 161 11.01 9.35 -12.11
CA PRO A 161 10.88 9.62 -10.68
C PRO A 161 10.44 11.05 -10.32
N LYS A 162 11.04 12.07 -10.94
CA LYS A 162 10.67 13.48 -10.70
C LYS A 162 9.26 13.82 -11.17
N GLN A 163 8.81 13.25 -12.29
CA GLN A 163 7.45 13.47 -12.79
C GLN A 163 6.41 12.79 -11.88
N ARG A 164 6.74 11.58 -11.39
CA ARG A 164 5.95 10.85 -10.39
C ARG A 164 5.74 11.67 -9.11
N ALA A 165 6.83 12.17 -8.52
CA ALA A 165 6.74 13.00 -7.31
C ALA A 165 5.93 14.29 -7.55
N VAL A 166 6.14 14.97 -8.68
CA VAL A 166 5.37 16.16 -9.04
C VAL A 166 3.86 15.86 -9.12
N LEU A 167 3.49 14.75 -9.77
CA LEU A 167 2.08 14.37 -9.90
C LEU A 167 1.45 14.05 -8.55
N ILE A 168 2.12 13.23 -7.72
CA ILE A 168 1.62 12.87 -6.39
C ILE A 168 1.45 14.12 -5.52
N LEU A 169 2.46 15.00 -5.46
CA LEU A 169 2.39 16.21 -4.66
C LEU A 169 1.28 17.17 -5.14
N ARG A 170 1.07 17.31 -6.46
CA ARG A 170 0.11 18.25 -7.03
C ARG A 170 -1.33 17.75 -7.05
N GLU A 171 -1.55 16.48 -7.35
CA GLU A 171 -2.89 15.94 -7.63
C GLU A 171 -3.42 15.08 -6.49
N VAL A 172 -2.56 14.34 -5.78
CA VAL A 172 -2.97 13.52 -4.64
C VAL A 172 -2.94 14.34 -3.36
N LEU A 173 -1.84 15.06 -3.12
CA LEU A 173 -1.65 15.82 -1.88
C LEU A 173 -2.10 17.28 -1.99
N ALA A 174 -2.49 17.72 -3.19
CA ALA A 174 -3.03 19.05 -3.48
C ALA A 174 -2.10 20.23 -3.11
N TRP A 175 -0.78 20.04 -3.09
CA TRP A 175 0.19 21.11 -2.82
C TRP A 175 0.21 22.13 -3.94
N ARG A 176 0.54 23.40 -3.65
CA ARG A 176 0.70 24.43 -4.68
C ARG A 176 1.97 24.18 -5.49
N ALA A 177 1.96 24.57 -6.77
CA ALA A 177 3.13 24.42 -7.64
C ALA A 177 4.39 25.12 -7.11
N ALA A 178 4.23 26.25 -6.39
CA ALA A 178 5.34 26.94 -5.76
C ALA A 178 5.97 26.14 -4.60
N GLU A 179 5.15 25.51 -3.76
CA GLU A 179 5.60 24.66 -2.64
C GLU A 179 6.33 23.41 -3.18
N VAL A 180 5.82 22.82 -4.26
CA VAL A 180 6.49 21.68 -4.94
C VAL A 180 7.80 22.12 -5.59
N ALA A 181 7.86 23.32 -6.14
CA ALA A 181 9.08 23.85 -6.76
C ALA A 181 10.18 24.09 -5.73
N GLU A 182 9.83 24.65 -4.57
CA GLU A 182 10.74 24.81 -3.44
C GLU A 182 11.22 23.44 -2.91
N LEU A 183 10.30 22.50 -2.70
CA LEU A 183 10.62 21.16 -2.21
C LEU A 183 11.58 20.40 -3.14
N LEU A 184 11.36 20.49 -4.45
CA LEU A 184 12.15 19.79 -5.47
C LEU A 184 13.33 20.61 -6.02
N GLU A 185 13.65 21.73 -5.38
CA GLU A 185 14.73 22.65 -5.76
C GLU A 185 14.71 22.98 -7.26
N THR A 186 13.55 23.39 -7.75
CA THR A 186 13.29 23.66 -9.17
C THR A 186 12.37 24.87 -9.35
N THR A 187 11.91 25.13 -10.58
CA THR A 187 11.03 26.27 -10.86
C THR A 187 9.57 25.84 -10.98
N THR A 188 8.64 26.76 -10.70
CA THR A 188 7.19 26.53 -10.88
C THR A 188 6.86 26.13 -12.32
N ALA A 189 7.58 26.69 -13.30
CA ALA A 189 7.45 26.33 -14.71
C ALA A 189 7.88 24.88 -14.96
N SER A 190 8.98 24.42 -14.36
CA SER A 190 9.45 23.03 -14.43
C SER A 190 8.43 22.07 -13.81
N VAL A 191 7.84 22.43 -12.66
CA VAL A 191 6.77 21.65 -12.02
C VAL A 191 5.55 21.52 -12.93
N ASN A 192 5.05 22.63 -13.48
CA ASN A 192 3.87 22.59 -14.36
C ASN A 192 4.13 21.76 -15.63
N SER A 193 5.33 21.90 -16.21
CA SER A 193 5.75 21.13 -17.39
C SER A 193 5.88 19.64 -17.08
N ALA A 194 6.44 19.27 -15.92
CA ALA A 194 6.53 17.89 -15.47
C ALA A 194 5.15 17.28 -15.22
N LEU A 195 4.23 18.03 -14.60
CA LEU A 195 2.85 17.60 -14.38
C LEU A 195 2.11 17.35 -15.70
N GLN A 196 2.27 18.23 -16.68
CA GLN A 196 1.67 18.06 -18.01
C GLN A 196 2.15 16.76 -18.68
N ARG A 197 3.45 16.47 -18.62
CA ARG A 197 4.01 15.21 -19.16
C ARG A 197 3.50 14.00 -18.40
N ALA A 198 3.45 14.08 -17.07
CA ALA A 198 2.94 12.99 -16.25
C ALA A 198 1.50 12.62 -16.61
N ARG A 199 0.63 13.62 -16.80
CA ARG A 199 -0.76 13.41 -17.27
C ARG A 199 -0.83 12.76 -18.64
N ALA A 200 0.02 13.17 -19.57
CA ALA A 200 0.06 12.56 -20.91
C ALA A 200 0.42 11.07 -20.83
N THR A 201 1.45 10.71 -20.04
CA THR A 201 1.81 9.32 -19.82
C THR A 201 0.70 8.53 -19.13
N LEU A 202 0.04 9.07 -18.10
CA LEU A 202 -1.09 8.38 -17.47
C LEU A 202 -2.26 8.18 -18.43
N ALA A 203 -2.55 9.15 -19.30
CA ALA A 203 -3.62 9.03 -20.29
C ALA A 203 -3.36 7.91 -21.32
N GLU A 204 -2.10 7.65 -21.67
CA GLU A 204 -1.71 6.51 -22.53
C GLU A 204 -1.93 5.15 -21.84
N HIS A 205 -1.90 5.12 -20.51
CA HIS A 205 -2.02 3.89 -19.71
C HIS A 205 -3.39 3.76 -19.02
N ALA A 206 -4.31 4.72 -19.20
CA ALA A 206 -5.64 4.74 -18.58
C ALA A 206 -6.65 3.77 -19.24
N GLY A 207 -6.18 2.82 -20.05
CA GLY A 207 -7.04 1.86 -20.75
C GLY A 207 -7.71 0.85 -19.80
N THR A 208 -9.03 0.75 -19.89
CA THR A 208 -9.93 -0.33 -19.41
C THR A 208 -10.13 -0.50 -17.90
N GLU A 209 -9.29 0.03 -17.02
CA GLU A 209 -9.35 -0.26 -15.58
C GLU A 209 -9.99 0.86 -14.74
N ARG A 210 -11.28 1.15 -14.97
CA ARG A 210 -12.07 1.90 -13.98
C ARG A 210 -12.70 0.93 -12.99
N SER A 211 -12.20 0.99 -11.76
CA SER A 211 -12.86 0.34 -10.62
C SER A 211 -13.90 1.30 -10.04
N ASP A 212 -15.14 0.85 -9.89
CA ASP A 212 -16.26 1.65 -9.38
C ASP A 212 -16.59 1.31 -7.91
N THR A 213 -15.62 0.73 -7.18
CA THR A 213 -15.78 0.43 -5.75
C THR A 213 -16.18 1.68 -4.96
N ALA A 214 -17.34 1.63 -4.31
CA ALA A 214 -17.86 2.71 -3.47
C ALA A 214 -17.18 2.69 -2.10
N ASP A 215 -17.15 3.86 -1.44
CA ASP A 215 -16.65 3.99 -0.07
C ASP A 215 -17.60 4.82 0.81
N PRO A 216 -18.27 4.22 1.81
CA PRO A 216 -18.30 2.78 2.11
C PRO A 216 -18.94 1.98 0.96
N LEU A 217 -18.72 0.66 0.93
CA LEU A 217 -19.36 -0.23 -0.04
C LEU A 217 -20.87 -0.03 0.00
N ASP A 218 -21.48 0.11 -1.17
CA ASP A 218 -22.93 0.16 -1.27
C ASP A 218 -23.55 -1.24 -1.05
N ALA A 219 -24.88 -1.28 -0.90
CA ALA A 219 -25.59 -2.52 -0.61
C ALA A 219 -25.47 -3.56 -1.74
N GLU A 220 -25.29 -3.15 -3.00
CA GLU A 220 -25.14 -4.07 -4.12
C GLU A 220 -23.73 -4.64 -4.20
N GLN A 221 -22.72 -3.82 -3.91
CA GLN A 221 -21.33 -4.25 -3.77
C GLN A 221 -21.15 -5.20 -2.59
N GLN A 222 -21.78 -4.93 -1.45
CA GLN A 222 -21.75 -5.87 -0.32
C GLN A 222 -22.37 -7.22 -0.71
N LYS A 223 -23.55 -7.22 -1.36
CA LYS A 223 -24.18 -8.46 -1.87
C LYS A 223 -23.32 -9.18 -2.92
N LEU A 224 -22.57 -8.44 -3.74
CA LEU A 224 -21.63 -9.03 -4.70
C LEU A 224 -20.52 -9.77 -3.95
N LEU A 225 -19.93 -9.16 -2.93
CA LEU A 225 -18.89 -9.78 -2.10
C LEU A 225 -19.43 -10.98 -1.31
N ASP A 226 -20.63 -10.89 -0.74
CA ASP A 226 -21.25 -12.01 -0.01
C ASP A 226 -21.46 -13.21 -0.93
N ARG A 227 -21.94 -12.97 -2.17
CA ARG A 227 -22.07 -14.02 -3.20
C ARG A 227 -20.72 -14.58 -3.63
N TYR A 228 -19.70 -13.73 -3.73
CA TYR A 228 -18.33 -14.16 -4.05
C TYR A 228 -17.80 -15.11 -2.98
N VAL A 229 -17.90 -14.73 -1.70
CA VAL A 229 -17.47 -15.58 -0.58
C VAL A 229 -18.23 -16.90 -0.58
N ALA A 230 -19.56 -16.87 -0.73
CA ALA A 230 -20.37 -18.07 -0.77
C ALA A 230 -19.99 -19.00 -1.94
N ALA A 231 -19.76 -18.45 -3.14
CA ALA A 231 -19.33 -19.21 -4.31
C ALA A 231 -17.92 -19.80 -4.13
N PHE A 232 -16.98 -19.02 -3.58
CA PHE A 232 -15.60 -19.45 -3.38
C PHE A 232 -15.48 -20.53 -2.31
N GLU A 233 -16.08 -20.31 -1.12
CA GLU A 233 -16.04 -21.28 -0.01
C GLU A 233 -16.87 -22.54 -0.30
N GLY A 234 -17.99 -22.40 -1.02
CA GLY A 234 -18.80 -23.51 -1.52
C GLY A 234 -18.17 -24.24 -2.71
N TYR A 235 -17.08 -23.71 -3.26
CA TYR A 235 -16.42 -24.19 -4.47
C TYR A 235 -17.40 -24.32 -5.67
N ASP A 236 -18.38 -23.41 -5.73
CA ASP A 236 -19.35 -23.29 -6.82
C ASP A 236 -18.76 -22.43 -7.95
N MET A 237 -18.11 -23.11 -8.87
CA MET A 237 -17.48 -22.47 -10.02
C MET A 237 -18.50 -21.83 -10.96
N THR A 238 -19.73 -22.35 -11.04
CA THR A 238 -20.77 -21.75 -11.90
C THR A 238 -21.20 -20.39 -11.34
N ALA A 239 -21.43 -20.32 -10.04
CA ALA A 239 -21.72 -19.07 -9.36
C ALA A 239 -20.53 -18.10 -9.45
N LEU A 240 -19.30 -18.57 -9.23
CA LEU A 240 -18.10 -17.73 -9.32
C LEU A 240 -17.94 -17.12 -10.72
N THR A 241 -18.00 -17.94 -11.79
CA THR A 241 -17.93 -17.45 -13.18
C THR A 241 -19.01 -16.39 -13.45
N ALA A 242 -20.22 -16.57 -12.91
CA ALA A 242 -21.31 -15.63 -13.11
C ALA A 242 -21.10 -14.27 -12.42
N LEU A 243 -20.16 -14.14 -11.48
CA LEU A 243 -19.83 -12.88 -10.79
C LEU A 243 -18.70 -12.10 -11.49
N LEU A 244 -17.88 -12.79 -12.28
CA LEU A 244 -16.76 -12.20 -13.01
C LEU A 244 -17.23 -11.38 -14.21
N HIS A 245 -16.50 -10.33 -14.54
CA HIS A 245 -16.59 -9.64 -15.83
C HIS A 245 -16.04 -10.55 -16.95
N GLU A 246 -16.52 -10.39 -18.19
CA GLU A 246 -16.09 -11.24 -19.32
C GLU A 246 -14.57 -11.18 -19.58
N ASP A 247 -13.99 -10.00 -19.36
CA ASP A 247 -12.55 -9.70 -19.45
C ASP A 247 -11.85 -9.68 -18.09
N ALA A 248 -12.40 -10.34 -17.07
CA ALA A 248 -11.80 -10.34 -15.74
C ALA A 248 -10.36 -10.86 -15.76
N VAL A 249 -9.48 -10.27 -14.96
CA VAL A 249 -8.08 -10.70 -14.85
C VAL A 249 -7.84 -11.41 -13.53
N MET A 250 -7.00 -12.44 -13.55
CA MET A 250 -6.49 -13.08 -12.33
C MET A 250 -4.97 -13.13 -12.36
N THR A 251 -4.34 -12.69 -11.27
CA THR A 251 -2.88 -12.67 -11.12
C THR A 251 -2.46 -13.35 -9.84
N MET A 252 -1.27 -13.96 -9.81
CA MET A 252 -0.76 -14.62 -8.60
C MET A 252 0.70 -14.27 -8.28
N PRO A 253 1.03 -13.01 -7.92
CA PRO A 253 2.38 -12.67 -7.46
C PRO A 253 2.84 -13.61 -6.33
N PRO A 254 4.09 -14.13 -6.38
CA PRO A 254 5.23 -13.64 -7.16
C PRO A 254 5.40 -14.26 -8.56
N PHE A 255 4.42 -15.02 -9.06
CA PHE A 255 4.49 -15.62 -10.40
C PHE A 255 4.13 -14.61 -11.49
N ASP A 256 4.76 -14.75 -12.66
CA ASP A 256 4.39 -13.96 -13.86
C ASP A 256 3.12 -14.45 -14.56
N LEU A 257 2.56 -15.57 -14.09
CA LEU A 257 1.29 -16.12 -14.56
C LEU A 257 0.13 -15.15 -14.26
N TRP A 258 -0.60 -14.81 -15.33
CA TRP A 258 -1.90 -14.18 -15.23
C TRP A 258 -2.84 -14.69 -16.31
N LEU A 259 -4.12 -14.72 -15.97
CA LEU A 259 -5.21 -15.22 -16.81
C LEU A 259 -6.16 -14.09 -17.14
N ALA A 260 -6.76 -14.16 -18.33
CA ALA A 260 -7.78 -13.24 -18.77
C ALA A 260 -9.05 -13.99 -19.14
N GLY A 261 -10.16 -13.45 -18.69
CA GLY A 261 -11.50 -13.91 -18.99
C GLY A 261 -11.97 -15.10 -18.15
N THR A 262 -13.29 -15.22 -18.15
CA THR A 262 -14.04 -16.15 -17.29
C THR A 262 -13.65 -17.61 -17.51
N ALA A 263 -13.42 -18.02 -18.76
CA ALA A 263 -13.09 -19.40 -19.12
C ALA A 263 -11.74 -19.86 -18.57
N ASP A 264 -10.68 -19.07 -18.76
CA ASP A 264 -9.34 -19.42 -18.29
C ASP A 264 -9.25 -19.35 -16.76
N ILE A 265 -9.89 -18.37 -16.12
CA ILE A 265 -9.96 -18.27 -14.65
C ILE A 265 -10.67 -19.50 -14.06
N THR A 266 -11.84 -19.85 -14.59
CA THR A 266 -12.62 -21.00 -14.09
C THR A 266 -11.91 -22.32 -14.37
N GLY A 267 -11.29 -22.45 -15.55
CA GLY A 267 -10.48 -23.61 -15.90
C GLY A 267 -9.26 -23.77 -14.99
N PHE A 268 -8.62 -22.67 -14.59
CA PHE A 268 -7.55 -22.71 -13.60
C PHE A 268 -8.06 -23.19 -12.25
N MET A 269 -9.15 -22.60 -11.73
CA MET A 269 -9.71 -22.98 -10.43
C MET A 269 -10.14 -24.44 -10.34
N THR A 270 -10.54 -25.05 -11.45
CA THR A 270 -10.94 -26.47 -11.53
C THR A 270 -9.79 -27.44 -11.83
N THR A 271 -8.59 -26.93 -12.12
CA THR A 271 -7.41 -27.75 -12.45
C THR A 271 -6.25 -27.45 -11.49
N ILE A 272 -5.35 -26.54 -11.86
CA ILE A 272 -4.15 -26.17 -11.10
C ILE A 272 -4.56 -25.57 -9.73
N GLY A 273 -5.62 -24.78 -9.73
CA GLY A 273 -6.21 -24.17 -8.54
C GLY A 273 -7.17 -25.07 -7.76
N ALA A 274 -7.31 -26.36 -8.10
CA ALA A 274 -8.30 -27.23 -7.45
C ALA A 274 -8.09 -27.38 -5.93
N ALA A 275 -6.86 -27.19 -5.46
CA ALA A 275 -6.51 -27.13 -4.03
C ALA A 275 -7.15 -25.94 -3.29
N CYS A 276 -7.83 -25.02 -3.98
CA CYS A 276 -8.64 -23.98 -3.35
C CYS A 276 -10.00 -24.48 -2.85
N ALA A 277 -10.40 -25.72 -3.16
CA ALA A 277 -11.63 -26.30 -2.62
C ALA A 277 -11.64 -26.29 -1.08
N ASN A 278 -12.81 -26.04 -0.50
CA ASN A 278 -13.04 -25.94 0.95
C ASN A 278 -12.23 -24.85 1.66
N SER A 279 -11.78 -23.82 0.94
CA SER A 279 -11.08 -22.69 1.55
C SER A 279 -12.00 -21.85 2.45
N ARG A 280 -11.36 -21.01 3.26
CA ARG A 280 -12.02 -19.96 4.06
C ARG A 280 -11.50 -18.58 3.67
N LEU A 281 -12.40 -17.61 3.61
CA LEU A 281 -12.09 -16.21 3.33
C LEU A 281 -12.49 -15.36 4.53
N LEU A 282 -11.53 -14.63 5.10
CA LEU A 282 -11.82 -13.60 6.11
C LEU A 282 -11.66 -12.21 5.48
N PRO A 283 -12.63 -11.30 5.67
CA PRO A 283 -12.59 -9.98 5.05
C PRO A 283 -11.44 -9.12 5.60
N THR A 284 -10.84 -8.33 4.72
CA THR A 284 -9.86 -7.28 5.03
C THR A 284 -9.94 -6.19 3.95
N VAL A 285 -9.03 -5.23 3.96
CA VAL A 285 -8.92 -4.18 2.92
C VAL A 285 -7.47 -3.98 2.52
N ALA A 286 -7.24 -3.79 1.23
CA ALA A 286 -5.91 -3.54 0.68
C ALA A 286 -6.02 -2.53 -0.46
N ASN A 287 -5.10 -1.57 -0.52
CA ASN A 287 -5.01 -0.64 -1.65
C ASN A 287 -6.31 0.11 -1.96
N GLY A 288 -7.12 0.40 -0.95
CA GLY A 288 -8.42 1.05 -1.11
C GLY A 288 -9.50 0.17 -1.73
N ALA A 289 -9.28 -1.15 -1.79
CA ALA A 289 -10.17 -2.13 -2.39
C ALA A 289 -10.56 -3.24 -1.39
N PRO A 290 -11.71 -3.91 -1.59
CA PRO A 290 -12.07 -5.09 -0.82
C PRO A 290 -11.04 -6.19 -1.00
N ALA A 291 -10.67 -6.82 0.12
CA ALA A 291 -9.70 -7.89 0.11
C ALA A 291 -10.11 -9.02 1.06
N PHE A 292 -9.51 -10.20 0.87
CA PHE A 292 -9.75 -11.37 1.71
C PHE A 292 -8.44 -12.04 2.09
N ALA A 293 -8.30 -12.36 3.37
CA ALA A 293 -7.33 -13.34 3.83
C ALA A 293 -7.83 -14.73 3.46
N HIS A 294 -7.12 -15.39 2.56
CA HIS A 294 -7.47 -16.71 2.04
C HIS A 294 -6.69 -17.78 2.79
N TYR A 295 -7.43 -18.71 3.40
CA TYR A 295 -6.90 -19.88 4.09
C TYR A 295 -7.35 -21.16 3.40
N LYS A 296 -6.44 -22.14 3.29
CA LYS A 296 -6.73 -23.49 2.78
C LYS A 296 -6.81 -24.49 3.92
N PRO A 297 -7.58 -25.59 3.79
CA PRO A 297 -7.49 -26.71 4.71
C PRO A 297 -6.05 -27.20 4.83
N ARG A 298 -5.67 -27.67 6.02
CA ARG A 298 -4.33 -28.24 6.21
C ARG A 298 -4.16 -29.49 5.36
N GLU A 299 -2.99 -29.63 4.73
CA GLU A 299 -2.66 -30.80 3.92
C GLU A 299 -2.26 -32.03 4.77
N ASP A 300 -1.89 -31.81 6.04
CA ASP A 300 -1.50 -32.86 6.99
C ASP A 300 -2.69 -33.67 7.55
N GLY A 301 -3.92 -33.28 7.20
CA GLY A 301 -5.15 -33.95 7.65
C GLY A 301 -5.61 -33.53 9.04
N GLU A 302 -4.87 -32.66 9.73
CA GLU A 302 -5.32 -32.07 10.99
C GLU A 302 -6.44 -31.04 10.74
N PRO A 303 -7.41 -30.90 11.65
CA PRO A 303 -8.48 -29.95 11.49
C PRO A 303 -7.93 -28.51 11.55
N GLY A 304 -8.49 -27.63 10.71
CA GLY A 304 -8.15 -26.22 10.65
C GLY A 304 -7.65 -25.76 9.28
N PHE A 305 -7.18 -24.51 9.23
CA PHE A 305 -6.79 -23.86 7.98
C PHE A 305 -5.48 -23.10 8.12
N VAL A 306 -4.70 -23.07 7.04
CA VAL A 306 -3.41 -22.37 6.93
C VAL A 306 -3.46 -21.26 5.88
N PRO A 307 -2.72 -20.16 6.08
CA PRO A 307 -2.59 -19.07 5.13
C PRO A 307 -2.23 -19.54 3.72
N TRP A 308 -2.91 -19.00 2.71
CA TRP A 308 -2.60 -19.23 1.31
C TRP A 308 -2.35 -17.95 0.50
N ALA A 309 -3.19 -16.92 0.68
CA ALA A 309 -3.04 -15.67 -0.05
C ALA A 309 -3.70 -14.50 0.66
N VAL A 310 -3.28 -13.28 0.30
CA VAL A 310 -4.13 -12.09 0.40
C VAL A 310 -4.73 -11.84 -0.98
N GLN A 311 -6.07 -11.91 -1.10
CA GLN A 311 -6.79 -11.65 -2.34
C GLN A 311 -7.26 -10.20 -2.36
N VAL A 312 -6.91 -9.44 -3.39
CA VAL A 312 -7.41 -8.07 -3.62
C VAL A 312 -8.33 -8.08 -4.84
N LEU A 313 -9.54 -7.53 -4.69
CA LEU A 313 -10.55 -7.54 -5.75
C LEU A 313 -10.73 -6.16 -6.38
N ASP A 314 -10.77 -6.13 -7.71
CA ASP A 314 -11.27 -4.97 -8.45
C ASP A 314 -12.72 -5.20 -8.85
N LEU A 315 -13.55 -4.17 -8.67
CA LEU A 315 -14.99 -4.21 -8.94
C LEU A 315 -15.35 -3.12 -9.95
N SER A 316 -16.18 -3.45 -10.93
CA SER A 316 -16.73 -2.48 -11.87
C SER A 316 -18.09 -2.94 -12.35
N GLU A 317 -19.05 -2.01 -12.49
CA GLU A 317 -20.40 -2.30 -13.02
C GLU A 317 -21.11 -3.51 -12.36
N GLY A 318 -20.90 -3.71 -11.05
CA GLY A 318 -21.49 -4.83 -10.30
C GLY A 318 -20.89 -6.21 -10.62
N ARG A 319 -19.71 -6.24 -11.23
CA ARG A 319 -18.91 -7.43 -11.55
C ARG A 319 -17.52 -7.35 -10.92
N ILE A 320 -16.88 -8.50 -10.76
CA ILE A 320 -15.47 -8.59 -10.38
C ILE A 320 -14.64 -8.52 -11.66
N THR A 321 -13.79 -7.51 -11.80
CA THR A 321 -12.90 -7.30 -12.94
C THR A 321 -11.48 -7.77 -12.67
N GLY A 322 -11.06 -7.86 -11.42
CA GLY A 322 -9.70 -8.27 -11.04
C GLY A 322 -9.70 -9.15 -9.79
N LEU A 323 -8.89 -10.20 -9.82
CA LEU A 323 -8.61 -11.09 -8.69
C LEU A 323 -7.08 -11.23 -8.53
N HIS A 324 -6.51 -10.50 -7.57
CA HIS A 324 -5.07 -10.44 -7.35
C HIS A 324 -4.69 -11.22 -6.07
N CYS A 325 -4.13 -12.41 -6.25
CA CYS A 325 -3.79 -13.32 -5.15
C CYS A 325 -2.30 -13.22 -4.80
N PHE A 326 -1.96 -12.50 -3.74
CA PHE A 326 -0.58 -12.37 -3.25
C PHE A 326 -0.22 -13.55 -2.34
N LEU A 327 0.71 -14.40 -2.79
CA LEU A 327 0.92 -15.74 -2.21
C LEU A 327 2.00 -15.84 -1.12
N ASP A 328 2.84 -14.81 -0.96
CA ASP A 328 3.91 -14.78 0.06
C ASP A 328 3.33 -14.51 1.47
N THR A 329 2.62 -15.50 2.02
CA THR A 329 1.90 -15.36 3.29
C THR A 329 2.77 -15.09 4.51
N PRO A 330 4.01 -15.61 4.64
CA PRO A 330 4.92 -15.21 5.72
C PRO A 330 5.20 -13.70 5.73
N LYS A 331 5.15 -13.05 4.56
CA LYS A 331 5.33 -11.60 4.40
C LYS A 331 4.02 -10.84 4.61
N TRP A 332 2.94 -11.26 3.96
CA TRP A 332 1.70 -10.48 3.93
C TRP A 332 0.84 -10.62 5.19
N PHE A 333 0.75 -11.81 5.78
CA PHE A 333 -0.15 -12.02 6.91
C PHE A 333 0.25 -11.18 8.14
N PRO A 334 1.54 -11.12 8.53
CA PRO A 334 1.99 -10.23 9.59
C PRO A 334 1.77 -8.75 9.27
N LEU A 335 2.04 -8.31 8.02
CA LEU A 335 1.86 -6.92 7.60
C LEU A 335 0.40 -6.45 7.74
N PHE A 336 -0.55 -7.33 7.40
CA PHE A 336 -1.99 -7.08 7.50
C PHE A 336 -2.57 -7.38 8.90
N GLY A 337 -1.78 -7.88 9.85
CA GLY A 337 -2.27 -8.29 11.17
C GLY A 337 -3.24 -9.49 11.11
N LEU A 338 -3.09 -10.35 10.10
CA LEU A 338 -3.95 -11.51 9.87
C LEU A 338 -3.50 -12.70 10.73
N ALA A 339 -4.47 -13.51 11.15
CA ALA A 339 -4.20 -14.68 11.98
C ALA A 339 -3.30 -15.68 11.24
N PRO A 340 -2.29 -16.27 11.92
CA PRO A 340 -1.36 -17.21 11.29
C PRO A 340 -2.01 -18.58 10.98
N ALA A 341 -3.18 -18.88 11.56
CA ALA A 341 -3.98 -20.06 11.27
C ALA A 341 -5.45 -19.84 11.68
N LEU A 342 -6.33 -20.72 11.20
CA LEU A 342 -7.70 -20.85 11.71
C LEU A 342 -7.93 -22.26 12.29
N ASP A 343 -8.80 -22.36 13.30
CA ASP A 343 -9.26 -23.64 13.82
C ASP A 343 -10.25 -24.34 12.87
N ALA A 344 -10.74 -25.52 13.28
CA ALA A 344 -11.68 -26.33 12.50
C ALA A 344 -12.97 -25.59 12.14
N GLU A 345 -13.40 -24.66 13.00
CA GLU A 345 -14.60 -23.85 12.83
C GLU A 345 -14.33 -22.58 12.01
N GLY A 346 -13.08 -22.34 11.58
CA GLY A 346 -12.68 -21.16 10.81
C GLY A 346 -12.43 -19.93 11.67
N ARG A 347 -12.20 -20.09 12.98
CA ARG A 347 -11.90 -18.99 13.90
C ARG A 347 -10.39 -18.75 13.98
N PRO A 348 -9.93 -17.49 14.07
CA PRO A 348 -8.52 -17.14 14.26
C PRO A 348 -7.83 -17.86 15.43
N VAL A 349 -6.64 -18.42 15.19
CA VAL A 349 -5.78 -19.06 16.20
C VAL A 349 -4.39 -18.42 16.15
N GLY A 350 -3.80 -18.18 17.34
CA GLY A 350 -2.40 -17.74 17.45
C GLY A 350 -2.15 -16.27 17.10
N GLY A 351 -3.20 -15.45 17.08
CA GLY A 351 -3.08 -13.99 17.06
C GLY A 351 -2.86 -13.44 18.48
N ASP A 352 -1.76 -13.81 19.13
CA ASP A 352 -1.24 -12.92 20.17
C ASP A 352 -0.82 -11.63 19.46
N GLU A 353 -1.13 -10.46 20.05
CA GLU A 353 -0.61 -9.17 19.60
C GLU A 353 0.87 -9.35 19.28
N ALA A 354 1.24 -9.25 17.99
CA ALA A 354 2.65 -9.22 17.63
C ALA A 354 3.31 -8.19 18.55
N PRO A 355 4.42 -8.53 19.24
CA PRO A 355 5.00 -7.66 20.26
C PRO A 355 5.13 -6.27 19.65
N GLU A 356 4.55 -5.27 20.31
CA GLU A 356 4.46 -3.91 19.79
C GLU A 356 5.88 -3.44 19.46
N LEU A 357 6.23 -3.50 18.17
CA LEU A 357 7.54 -3.11 17.71
C LEU A 357 7.66 -1.61 17.97
N PRO A 358 8.81 -1.13 18.50
CA PRO A 358 9.00 0.28 18.75
C PRO A 358 8.71 1.07 17.47
N SER A 359 8.05 2.22 17.62
CA SER A 359 7.65 3.06 16.50
C SER A 359 8.86 3.41 15.63
N PRO A 360 8.71 3.69 14.32
CA PRO A 360 9.83 4.12 13.50
C PRO A 360 10.61 5.29 14.08
N VAL A 361 9.91 6.20 14.74
CA VAL A 361 10.51 7.35 15.41
C VAL A 361 11.27 6.93 16.66
N GLU A 362 10.71 6.05 17.48
CA GLU A 362 11.42 5.49 18.65
C GLU A 362 12.69 4.73 18.24
N ARG A 363 12.62 3.96 17.15
CA ARG A 363 13.79 3.28 16.57
C ARG A 363 14.84 4.29 16.13
N ALA A 364 14.42 5.35 15.45
CA ALA A 364 15.32 6.42 15.02
C ALA A 364 16.05 7.06 16.21
N ARG A 365 15.30 7.40 17.27
CA ARG A 365 15.88 7.96 18.50
C ARG A 365 16.87 7.00 19.14
N ARG A 366 16.52 5.71 19.33
CA ARG A 366 17.41 4.70 19.92
C ARG A 366 18.71 4.52 19.14
N ILE A 367 18.65 4.52 17.80
CA ILE A 367 19.84 4.44 16.94
C ILE A 367 20.77 5.62 17.23
N ILE A 368 20.23 6.83 17.28
CA ILE A 368 21.04 8.05 17.41
C ILE A 368 21.57 8.22 18.84
N GLU A 369 20.78 7.87 19.86
CA GLU A 369 21.23 7.82 21.26
C GLU A 369 22.38 6.83 21.44
N ALA A 370 22.28 5.64 20.82
CA ALA A 370 23.35 4.63 20.87
C ALA A 370 24.63 5.11 20.17
N GLU A 371 24.52 5.76 19.01
CA GLU A 371 25.67 6.35 18.30
C GLU A 371 26.36 7.45 19.12
N ARG A 372 25.58 8.32 19.77
CA ARG A 372 26.11 9.39 20.65
C ARG A 372 26.85 8.80 21.86
N ALA A 373 26.33 7.72 22.45
CA ALA A 373 26.96 7.03 23.57
C ALA A 373 28.24 6.27 23.18
N ALA A 374 28.35 5.79 21.94
CA ALA A 374 29.54 5.10 21.45
C ALA A 374 30.68 6.04 20.99
N GLY A 375 30.35 7.31 20.71
CA GLY A 375 31.31 8.35 20.33
C GLY A 375 31.80 9.25 21.48
N ALA A 376 31.30 9.04 22.69
CA ALA A 376 31.72 9.70 23.94
C ALA A 376 32.61 8.76 24.75
#